data_AF-A0A3D1ZHX5-F1
#
_entry.id   AF-A0A3D1ZHX5-F1
#
_cell.length_a   1.000
_cell.length_b   1.000
_cell.length_c   1.000
_cell.angle_alpha   90.00
_cell.angle_beta   90.00
_cell.angle_gamma   90.00
#
_symmetry.space_group_name_H-M   'P 1'
#
loop_
_entity.id
_entity.type
_entity.pdbx_description
1 polymer ?
#
loop_
_entity_poly.entity_id
_entity_poly.type
_entity_poly.pdbx_seq_one_letter_code
_entity_poly.pdbx_strand_id
1 'polypeptide(L)'
;MRRLFAVELLINIAARSAVGILSATVFSLIVWWGTRVFLRLNPADLGLEIYFLTQATIIGGAATVVVVVSWWNTQSSRRVHWLSTALTLGATVFSAWLFNEIRGIETHYALSGGVLRVEVFSIRHMVSSLLIGAVVGGNIFAAALYLYRAVRHNEV
;
A
#
# COMPACT_ATOMS: atom_id res chain seq x y z
N MET A 1 -10.47 -2.80 -34.70
CA MET A 1 -10.44 -1.73 -33.68
C MET A 1 -10.53 -2.24 -32.24
N ARG A 2 -11.51 -3.07 -31.84
CA ARG A 2 -11.61 -3.61 -30.45
C ARG A 2 -10.36 -4.33 -29.92
N ARG A 3 -9.63 -5.10 -30.76
CA ARG A 3 -8.39 -5.79 -30.35
C ARG A 3 -7.21 -4.86 -30.08
N LEU A 4 -7.07 -3.78 -30.84
CA LEU A 4 -5.99 -2.79 -30.66
C LEU A 4 -6.18 -2.03 -29.34
N PHE A 5 -7.41 -1.61 -29.05
CA PHE A 5 -7.78 -0.95 -27.78
C PHE A 5 -7.50 -1.85 -26.55
N ALA A 6 -7.75 -3.16 -26.66
CA ALA A 6 -7.49 -4.10 -25.58
C ALA A 6 -5.99 -4.27 -25.28
N VAL A 7 -5.14 -4.31 -26.32
CA VAL A 7 -3.68 -4.45 -26.17
C VAL A 7 -3.07 -3.18 -25.59
N GLU A 8 -3.48 -2.00 -26.07
CA GLU A 8 -3.02 -0.71 -25.53
C GLU A 8 -3.37 -0.54 -24.05
N LEU A 9 -4.59 -0.90 -23.66
CA LEU A 9 -5.02 -0.86 -22.26
C LEU A 9 -4.17 -1.80 -21.38
N LEU A 10 -3.91 -3.02 -21.85
CA LEU A 10 -3.07 -3.98 -21.13
C LEU A 10 -1.63 -3.48 -20.96
N ILE A 11 -1.03 -2.91 -22.00
CA ILE A 11 0.32 -2.34 -21.94
C ILE A 11 0.34 -1.17 -20.95
N ASN A 12 -0.67 -0.30 -20.97
CA ASN A 12 -0.77 0.84 -20.08
C ASN A 12 -0.89 0.40 -18.61
N ILE A 13 -1.76 -0.57 -18.32
CA ILE A 13 -1.91 -1.17 -16.98
C ILE A 13 -0.59 -1.79 -16.52
N ALA A 14 0.10 -2.54 -17.38
CA ALA A 14 1.37 -3.18 -17.05
C ALA A 14 2.47 -2.15 -16.76
N ALA A 15 2.60 -1.12 -17.60
CA ALA A 15 3.59 -0.05 -17.44
C ALA A 15 3.34 0.73 -16.13
N ARG A 16 2.09 1.14 -15.88
CA ARG A 16 1.70 1.83 -14.64
C ARG A 16 1.95 0.97 -13.41
N SER A 17 1.65 -0.32 -13.48
CA SER A 17 1.93 -1.26 -12.39
C SER A 17 3.42 -1.38 -12.11
N ALA A 18 4.26 -1.54 -13.15
CA ALA A 18 5.70 -1.66 -12.98
C ALA A 18 6.31 -0.39 -12.36
N VAL A 19 5.95 0.78 -12.89
CA VAL A 19 6.38 2.07 -12.35
C VAL A 19 5.89 2.24 -10.92
N GLY A 20 4.60 2.01 -10.68
CA GLY A 20 3.97 2.17 -9.38
C GLY A 20 4.53 1.24 -8.32
N ILE A 21 4.84 -0.02 -8.64
CA ILE A 21 5.45 -0.96 -7.71
C ILE A 21 6.88 -0.54 -7.35
N LEU A 22 7.72 -0.27 -8.37
CA LEU A 22 9.12 0.06 -8.14
C LEU A 22 9.27 1.37 -7.36
N SER A 23 8.60 2.41 -7.82
CA SER A 23 8.70 3.74 -7.21
C SER A 23 8.05 3.79 -5.82
N ALA A 24 6.91 3.12 -5.60
CA ALA A 24 6.30 3.06 -4.27
C ALA A 24 7.16 2.29 -3.28
N THR A 25 7.85 1.24 -3.72
CA THR A 25 8.79 0.48 -2.87
C THR A 25 9.93 1.37 -2.41
N VAL A 26 10.61 2.06 -3.36
CA VAL A 26 11.75 2.94 -3.04
C VAL A 26 11.31 4.09 -2.14
N PHE A 27 10.21 4.76 -2.48
CA PHE A 27 9.73 5.90 -1.70
C PHE A 27 9.30 5.49 -0.28
N SER A 28 8.57 4.38 -0.15
CA SER A 28 8.14 3.87 1.17
C SER A 28 9.33 3.48 2.04
N LEU A 29 10.38 2.89 1.45
CA LEU A 29 11.62 2.59 2.16
C LEU A 29 12.33 3.85 2.65
N ILE A 30 12.41 4.90 1.82
CA ILE A 30 13.01 6.19 2.20
C ILE A 30 12.22 6.82 3.35
N VAL A 31 10.89 6.87 3.25
CA VAL A 31 10.03 7.43 4.31
C VAL A 31 10.18 6.64 5.60
N TRP A 32 10.10 5.31 5.53
CA TRP A 32 10.28 4.43 6.69
C TRP A 32 11.67 4.60 7.34
N TRP A 33 12.72 4.67 6.53
CA TRP A 33 14.07 4.91 7.04
C TRP A 33 14.18 6.29 7.71
N GLY A 34 13.58 7.32 7.12
CA GLY A 34 13.48 8.65 7.72
C GLY A 34 12.81 8.62 9.09
N THR A 35 11.67 7.93 9.23
CA THR A 35 11.01 7.84 10.54
C THR A 35 11.86 7.11 11.57
N ARG A 36 12.66 6.11 11.17
CA ARG A 36 13.61 5.44 12.07
C ARG A 36 14.71 6.38 12.57
N VAL A 37 15.27 7.23 11.69
CA VAL A 37 16.35 8.15 12.05
C VAL A 37 15.85 9.30 12.91
N PHE A 38 14.73 9.92 12.53
CA PHE A 38 14.26 11.16 13.14
C PHE A 38 13.26 10.94 14.28
N LEU A 39 12.33 10.00 14.13
CA LEU A 39 11.27 9.76 15.12
C LEU A 39 11.60 8.64 16.11
N ARG A 40 12.53 7.74 15.75
CA ARG A 40 13.05 6.66 16.61
C ARG A 40 11.96 5.83 17.30
N LEU A 41 10.84 5.63 16.60
CA LEU A 41 9.68 4.88 17.13
C LEU A 41 10.10 3.47 17.54
N ASN A 42 9.72 3.06 18.75
CA ASN A 42 10.06 1.79 19.35
C ASN A 42 8.80 1.12 19.95
N PRO A 43 8.59 -0.19 19.77
CA PRO A 43 7.48 -0.91 20.41
C PRO A 43 7.47 -0.82 21.94
N ALA A 44 8.62 -0.64 22.60
CA ALA A 44 8.68 -0.50 24.06
C ALA A 44 7.90 0.71 24.58
N ASP A 45 7.89 1.82 23.83
CA ASP A 45 7.26 3.07 24.24
C ASP A 45 5.79 3.16 23.81
N LEU A 46 5.44 2.53 22.68
CA LEU A 46 4.12 2.63 22.04
C LEU A 46 3.18 1.46 22.35
N GLY A 47 3.72 0.35 22.84
CA GLY A 47 3.04 -0.93 22.78
C GLY A 47 3.10 -1.54 21.38
N LEU A 48 3.09 -2.87 21.32
CA LEU A 48 3.36 -3.61 20.09
C LEU A 48 2.31 -3.30 19.01
N GLU A 49 1.03 -3.30 19.37
CA GLU A 49 -0.09 -3.08 18.44
C GLU A 49 -0.05 -1.71 17.77
N ILE A 50 0.06 -0.65 18.59
CA ILE A 50 0.11 0.73 18.12
C ILE A 50 1.36 0.93 17.28
N TYR A 51 2.48 0.31 17.66
CA TYR A 51 3.69 0.33 16.85
C TYR A 51 3.43 -0.23 15.45
N PHE A 52 2.82 -1.42 15.34
CA PHE A 52 2.52 -2.02 14.03
C PHE A 52 1.55 -1.21 13.19
N LEU A 53 0.46 -0.74 13.78
CA LEU A 53 -0.51 0.09 13.08
C LEU A 53 0.14 1.38 12.57
N THR A 54 1.03 1.96 13.39
CA THR A 54 1.82 3.14 13.00
C THR A 54 2.77 2.82 11.84
N GLN A 55 3.48 1.69 11.88
CA GLN A 55 4.36 1.28 10.78
C GLN A 55 3.58 0.99 9.48
N ALA A 56 2.43 0.33 9.57
CA ALA A 56 1.54 0.08 8.43
C ALA A 56 1.00 1.40 7.85
N THR A 57 0.66 2.37 8.71
CA THR A 57 0.20 3.69 8.28
C THR A 57 1.31 4.49 7.61
N ILE A 58 2.54 4.47 8.15
CA ILE A 58 3.69 5.17 7.56
C ILE A 58 4.02 4.61 6.18
N ILE A 59 4.17 3.28 6.08
CA ILE A 59 4.55 2.61 4.83
C ILE A 59 3.39 2.68 3.82
N GLY A 60 2.16 2.38 4.25
CA GLY A 60 0.97 2.45 3.39
C GLY A 60 0.67 3.87 2.91
N GLY A 61 0.80 4.87 3.79
CA GLY A 61 0.65 6.27 3.45
C GLY A 61 1.68 6.73 2.40
N ALA A 62 2.96 6.37 2.59
CA ALA A 62 4.00 6.65 1.62
C ALA A 62 3.73 5.97 0.26
N ALA A 63 3.38 4.68 0.27
CA ALA A 63 3.04 3.94 -0.94
C ALA A 63 1.87 4.59 -1.69
N THR A 64 0.86 5.06 -0.97
CA THR A 64 -0.33 5.72 -1.55
C THR A 64 0.02 6.91 -2.42
N VAL A 65 0.93 7.77 -1.96
CA VAL A 65 1.35 8.97 -2.72
C VAL A 65 1.80 8.57 -4.12
N VAL A 66 2.64 7.54 -4.20
CA VAL A 66 3.23 7.10 -5.46
C VAL A 66 2.25 6.28 -6.31
N VAL A 67 1.45 5.43 -5.68
CA VAL A 67 0.41 4.65 -6.36
C VAL A 67 -0.60 5.61 -7.01
N VAL A 68 -1.10 6.61 -6.30
CA VAL A 68 -2.08 7.56 -6.83
C VAL A 68 -1.53 8.32 -8.03
N VAL A 69 -0.25 8.72 -8.01
CA VAL A 69 0.41 9.36 -9.15
C VAL A 69 0.53 8.41 -10.33
N SER A 70 0.94 7.16 -10.10
CA SER A 70 1.13 6.15 -11.15
C SER A 70 -0.19 5.77 -11.83
N TRP A 71 -1.29 5.80 -11.08
CA TRP A 71 -2.64 5.47 -11.55
C TRP A 71 -3.50 6.71 -11.84
N TRP A 72 -2.87 7.88 -11.96
CA TRP A 72 -3.58 9.12 -12.25
C TRP A 72 -4.17 9.08 -13.66
N ASN A 73 -5.46 9.40 -13.78
CA ASN A 73 -6.17 9.52 -15.04
C ASN A 73 -6.60 10.97 -15.26
N THR A 74 -6.07 11.65 -16.26
CA THR A 74 -6.35 13.07 -16.55
C THR A 74 -7.79 13.35 -16.98
N GLN A 75 -8.53 12.32 -17.42
CA GLN A 75 -9.92 12.45 -17.83
C GLN A 75 -10.89 12.45 -16.65
N SER A 76 -10.48 11.95 -15.49
CA SER A 76 -11.33 11.88 -14.31
C SER A 76 -11.51 13.24 -13.64
N SER A 77 -12.70 13.47 -13.08
CA SER A 77 -12.96 14.70 -12.32
C SER A 77 -12.18 14.76 -11.00
N ARG A 78 -11.93 15.97 -10.49
CA ARG A 78 -11.23 16.19 -9.20
C ARG A 78 -11.87 15.44 -8.03
N ARG A 79 -13.21 15.32 -8.00
CA ARG A 79 -13.93 14.58 -6.94
C ARG A 79 -13.61 13.09 -6.98
N VAL A 80 -13.55 12.51 -8.18
CA VAL A 80 -13.19 11.10 -8.39
C VAL A 80 -11.75 10.85 -7.94
N HIS A 81 -10.82 11.76 -8.23
CA HIS A 81 -9.44 11.65 -7.77
C HIS A 81 -9.31 11.66 -6.24
N TRP A 82 -10.04 12.54 -5.55
CA TRP A 82 -10.02 12.56 -4.10
C TRP A 82 -10.58 11.27 -3.51
N LEU A 83 -11.69 10.77 -4.05
CA LEU A 83 -12.27 9.50 -3.61
C LEU A 83 -11.31 8.34 -3.89
N SER A 84 -10.74 8.25 -5.09
CA SER A 84 -9.78 7.18 -5.43
C SER A 84 -8.54 7.23 -4.55
N THR A 85 -8.06 8.43 -4.20
CA THR A 85 -6.94 8.63 -3.28
C THR A 85 -7.26 8.12 -1.89
N ALA A 86 -8.42 8.49 -1.33
CA ALA A 86 -8.84 8.04 0.00
C ALA A 86 -9.04 6.51 0.05
N LEU A 87 -9.65 5.93 -0.98
CA LEU A 87 -9.82 4.48 -1.07
C LEU A 87 -8.48 3.76 -1.25
N THR A 88 -7.56 4.32 -2.05
CA THR A 88 -6.21 3.76 -2.22
C THR A 88 -5.42 3.83 -0.92
N LEU A 89 -5.55 4.92 -0.14
CA LEU A 89 -4.95 5.02 1.18
C LEU A 89 -5.46 3.94 2.13
N GLY A 90 -6.78 3.74 2.18
CA GLY A 90 -7.36 2.65 2.96
C GLY A 90 -6.84 1.29 2.51
N ALA A 91 -6.79 1.05 1.20
CA ALA A 91 -6.33 -0.22 0.63
C ALA A 91 -4.84 -0.49 0.90
N THR A 92 -3.96 0.49 0.77
CA THR A 92 -2.51 0.32 1.03
C THR A 92 -2.25 0.02 2.51
N VAL A 93 -2.83 0.81 3.42
CA VAL A 93 -2.63 0.63 4.87
C VAL A 93 -3.24 -0.69 5.33
N PHE A 94 -4.46 -1.00 4.91
CA PHE A 94 -5.12 -2.26 5.25
C PHE A 94 -4.37 -3.46 4.67
N SER A 95 -3.93 -3.39 3.42
CA SER A 95 -3.16 -4.48 2.79
C SER A 95 -1.81 -4.67 3.48
N ALA A 96 -1.14 -3.59 3.89
CA ALA A 96 0.10 -3.68 4.66
C ALA A 96 -0.12 -4.43 5.97
N TRP A 97 -1.15 -4.05 6.73
CA TRP A 97 -1.51 -4.71 7.97
C TRP A 97 -1.90 -6.18 7.76
N LEU A 98 -2.81 -6.47 6.83
CA LEU A 98 -3.27 -7.83 6.52
C LEU A 98 -2.11 -8.76 6.11
N PHE A 99 -1.13 -8.26 5.34
CA PHE A 99 0.00 -9.07 4.90
C PHE A 99 0.94 -9.45 6.05
N ASN A 100 1.01 -8.63 7.10
CA ASN A 100 1.72 -8.98 8.32
C ASN A 100 0.98 -10.10 9.09
N GLU A 101 -0.35 -9.98 9.24
CA GLU A 101 -1.17 -11.01 9.90
C GLU A 101 -1.02 -12.37 9.22
N ILE A 102 -1.13 -12.43 7.89
CA ILE A 102 -1.02 -13.67 7.11
C ILE A 102 0.36 -14.33 7.28
N ARG A 103 1.41 -13.55 7.52
CA ARG A 103 2.79 -14.05 7.67
C ARG A 103 3.14 -14.45 9.10
N GLY A 104 2.16 -14.58 9.98
CA GLY A 104 2.36 -15.06 11.35
C GLY A 104 3.00 -14.03 12.27
N ILE A 105 3.06 -12.76 11.86
CA ILE A 105 3.24 -11.68 12.81
C ILE A 105 1.86 -11.54 13.47
N GLU A 106 1.66 -12.24 14.58
CA GLU A 106 0.37 -12.35 15.30
C GLU A 106 -0.11 -11.02 15.91
N THR A 107 -0.31 -9.98 15.09
CA THR A 107 -0.79 -8.67 15.54
C THR A 107 -2.23 -8.73 16.05
N HIS A 108 -3.04 -9.69 15.61
CA HIS A 108 -4.38 -9.97 16.14
C HIS A 108 -4.36 -10.44 17.61
N TYR A 109 -3.35 -11.23 18.02
CA TYR A 109 -3.24 -11.73 19.40
C TYR A 109 -2.80 -10.63 20.35
N ALA A 110 -2.03 -9.67 19.84
CA ALA A 110 -1.78 -8.43 20.54
C ALA A 110 -3.09 -7.62 20.66
N LEU A 111 -3.78 -7.32 19.54
CA LEU A 111 -5.02 -6.52 19.50
C LEU A 111 -6.23 -7.06 20.28
N SER A 112 -6.30 -8.38 20.56
CA SER A 112 -7.51 -8.98 21.14
C SER A 112 -7.28 -10.06 22.21
N GLY A 113 -6.06 -10.57 22.39
CA GLY A 113 -5.84 -11.83 23.12
C GLY A 113 -5.00 -11.78 24.40
N GLY A 114 -4.14 -10.77 24.58
CA GLY A 114 -3.14 -10.82 25.66
C GLY A 114 -2.06 -11.88 25.38
N VAL A 115 -0.81 -11.46 25.50
CA VAL A 115 0.37 -12.14 24.92
C VAL A 115 0.66 -13.51 25.52
N LEU A 116 0.86 -14.53 24.68
CA LEU A 116 1.62 -15.74 25.00
C LEU A 116 2.76 -15.93 24.00
N ARG A 117 3.97 -15.56 24.44
CA ARG A 117 5.29 -15.70 23.79
C ARG A 117 5.60 -14.71 22.65
N VAL A 118 6.51 -13.79 22.96
CA VAL A 118 7.15 -12.88 22.01
C VAL A 118 8.13 -13.67 21.14
N GLU A 119 7.78 -13.97 19.89
CA GLU A 119 8.78 -14.35 18.90
C GLU A 119 9.73 -13.16 18.68
N VAL A 120 11.03 -13.44 18.57
CA VAL A 120 12.07 -12.43 18.34
C VAL A 120 11.74 -11.67 17.05
N PHE A 121 11.23 -10.46 17.24
CA PHE A 121 10.64 -9.69 16.16
C PHE A 121 11.70 -9.10 15.23
N SER A 122 11.86 -9.67 14.05
CA SER A 122 12.79 -9.15 13.04
C SER A 122 12.17 -7.93 12.33
N ILE A 123 12.72 -6.75 12.60
CA ILE A 123 12.33 -5.49 11.93
C ILE A 123 12.39 -5.64 10.40
N ARG A 124 13.41 -6.34 9.88
CA ARG A 124 13.55 -6.61 8.45
C ARG A 124 12.36 -7.41 7.92
N HIS A 125 11.91 -8.42 8.66
CA HIS A 125 10.79 -9.25 8.25
C HIS A 125 9.49 -8.45 8.22
N MET A 126 9.21 -7.68 9.27
CA MET A 126 8.07 -6.75 9.32
C MET A 126 8.06 -5.79 8.14
N VAL A 127 9.16 -5.06 7.94
CA VAL A 127 9.22 -4.03 6.89
C VAL A 127 9.03 -4.65 5.52
N SER A 128 9.63 -5.82 5.26
CA SER A 128 9.44 -6.52 3.99
C SER A 128 7.98 -6.92 3.75
N SER A 129 7.29 -7.40 4.78
CA SER A 129 5.90 -7.82 4.71
C SER A 129 4.94 -6.63 4.54
N LEU A 130 5.15 -5.55 5.30
CA LEU A 130 4.42 -4.29 5.16
C LEU A 130 4.59 -3.67 3.77
N LEU A 131 5.81 -3.65 3.23
CA LEU A 131 6.10 -3.11 1.91
C LEU A 131 5.39 -3.92 0.82
N ILE A 132 5.48 -5.25 0.86
CA ILE A 132 4.81 -6.10 -0.12
C ILE A 132 3.29 -5.86 -0.05
N GLY A 133 2.71 -5.90 1.16
CA GLY A 133 1.28 -5.66 1.36
C GLY A 133 0.82 -4.30 0.85
N ALA A 134 1.50 -3.23 1.26
CA ALA A 134 1.17 -1.86 0.87
C ALA A 134 1.28 -1.63 -0.64
N VAL A 135 2.42 -2.01 -1.22
CA VAL A 135 2.75 -1.71 -2.62
C VAL A 135 1.92 -2.56 -3.56
N VAL A 136 1.85 -3.87 -3.32
CA VAL A 136 1.10 -4.78 -4.19
C VAL A 136 -0.40 -4.55 -4.02
N GLY A 137 -0.89 -4.47 -2.78
CA GLY A 137 -2.31 -4.22 -2.51
C GLY A 137 -2.80 -2.88 -3.07
N GLY A 138 -2.02 -1.81 -2.87
CA GLY A 138 -2.33 -0.50 -3.43
C GLY A 138 -2.37 -0.49 -4.95
N ASN A 139 -1.38 -1.09 -5.62
CA ASN A 139 -1.35 -1.14 -7.08
C ASN A 139 -2.48 -1.99 -7.66
N ILE A 140 -2.79 -3.15 -7.08
CA ILE A 140 -3.93 -3.99 -7.51
C ILE A 140 -5.24 -3.21 -7.39
N PHE A 141 -5.45 -2.56 -6.25
CA PHE A 141 -6.67 -1.81 -6.01
C PHE A 141 -6.81 -0.60 -6.94
N ALA A 142 -5.73 0.16 -7.12
CA ALA A 142 -5.72 1.30 -8.04
C ALA A 142 -5.90 0.87 -9.51
N ALA A 143 -5.31 -0.27 -9.91
CA ALA A 143 -5.53 -0.88 -11.21
C ALA A 143 -7.00 -1.24 -11.43
N ALA A 144 -7.65 -1.84 -10.42
CA ALA A 144 -9.07 -2.18 -10.48
C ALA A 144 -9.95 -0.93 -10.64
N LEU A 145 -9.67 0.15 -9.89
CA LEU A 145 -10.38 1.43 -10.05
C LEU A 145 -10.14 2.06 -11.43
N TYR A 146 -8.92 1.97 -11.96
CA TYR A 146 -8.61 2.46 -13.30
C TYR A 146 -9.35 1.64 -14.37
N LEU A 147 -9.30 0.31 -14.29
CA LEU A 147 -10.01 -0.58 -15.21
C LEU A 147 -11.54 -0.38 -15.16
N TYR A 148 -12.10 -0.24 -13.96
CA TYR A 148 -13.52 0.07 -13.79
C TYR A 148 -13.92 1.35 -14.53
N ARG A 149 -13.11 2.41 -14.40
CA ARG A 149 -13.34 3.69 -15.10
C ARG A 149 -13.18 3.56 -16.61
N ALA A 150 -12.15 2.84 -17.07
CA ALA A 150 -11.93 2.58 -18.49
C ALA A 150 -13.11 1.82 -19.12
N VAL A 151 -13.66 0.81 -18.43
CA VAL A 151 -14.76 -0.01 -18.96
C VAL A 151 -16.12 0.65 -18.83
N ARG A 152 -16.41 1.31 -17.69
CA ARG A 152 -17.75 1.84 -17.41
C ARG A 152 -17.95 3.27 -17.89
N HIS A 153 -16.89 4.06 -17.89
CA HIS A 153 -16.93 5.50 -18.17
C HIS A 153 -16.10 5.89 -19.40
N ASN A 154 -15.43 4.94 -20.07
CA ASN A 154 -14.53 5.17 -21.19
C ASN A 154 -13.40 6.18 -20.87
N GLU A 155 -13.01 6.27 -19.59
CA GLU A 155 -11.91 7.13 -19.13
C GLU A 155 -10.61 6.32 -19.16
N VAL A 156 -9.71 6.60 -20.10
CA VAL A 156 -8.39 5.93 -20.26
C VAL A 156 -7.24 6.91 -20.07
#